data_AF-A0AAV8WQ46-F1
#
_entry.id   AF-A0AAV8WQ46-F1
#
_cell.length_a   1.000
_cell.length_b   1.000
_cell.length_c   1.000
_cell.angle_alpha   90.00
_cell.angle_beta   90.00
_cell.angle_gamma   90.00
#
_symmetry.space_group_name_H-M   'P 1'
#
loop_
_entity.id
_entity.type
_entity.pdbx_description
1 polymer ?
#
loop_
_entity_poly.entity_id
_entity_poly.type
_entity_poly.pdbx_seq_one_letter_code
_entity_poly.pdbx_strand_id
1 'polypeptide(L)'
;MAYIPSTAEEWKEIANGFENRWNFPGCCGSIDSKHINILCPQHSHSDFYNYKGHFSTVLFALVDSNYCFRYIDVGANGRVND
;
A
#
# COMPACT_ATOMS: atom_id res chain seq x y z
N MET A 1 9.71 -1.88 -11.40
CA MET A 1 8.55 -2.74 -11.13
C MET A 1 8.55 -3.07 -9.65
N ALA A 2 7.37 -3.16 -9.03
CA ALA A 2 7.27 -3.69 -7.67
C ALA A 2 7.66 -5.19 -7.70
N TYR A 3 8.52 -5.61 -6.76
CA TYR A 3 8.98 -6.98 -6.63
C TYR A 3 8.69 -7.45 -5.20
N ILE A 4 7.89 -8.50 -5.10
CA ILE A 4 7.53 -9.14 -3.84
C ILE A 4 8.60 -10.19 -3.53
N PRO A 5 9.26 -10.14 -2.36
CA PRO A 5 10.18 -11.19 -1.94
C PRO A 5 9.54 -12.56 -1.96
N SER A 6 10.25 -13.53 -2.53
CA SER A 6 9.77 -14.90 -2.75
C SER A 6 10.42 -15.92 -1.81
N THR A 7 11.51 -15.54 -1.15
CA THR A 7 12.28 -16.40 -0.25
C THR A 7 12.39 -15.81 1.17
N ALA A 8 12.62 -16.68 2.15
CA ALA A 8 12.83 -16.24 3.53
C ALA A 8 14.07 -15.34 3.67
N GLU A 9 15.09 -15.57 2.86
CA GLU A 9 16.33 -14.80 2.81
C GLU A 9 16.07 -13.35 2.36
N GLU A 10 15.29 -13.15 1.30
CA GLU A 10 14.92 -11.79 0.84
C GLU A 10 14.07 -11.04 1.87
N TRP A 11 13.19 -11.74 2.60
CA TRP A 11 12.45 -11.14 3.71
C TRP A 11 13.36 -10.77 4.89
N LYS A 12 14.36 -11.61 5.21
CA LYS A 12 15.37 -11.28 6.23
C LYS A 12 16.19 -10.05 5.84
N GLU A 13 16.50 -9.86 4.55
CA GLU A 13 17.19 -8.64 4.09
C GLU A 13 16.37 -7.38 4.37
N ILE A 14 15.04 -7.42 4.14
CA ILE A 14 14.17 -6.30 4.47
C ILE A 14 14.14 -6.06 5.97
N ALA A 15 13.97 -7.11 6.77
CA ALA A 15 13.99 -7.04 8.24
C ALA A 15 15.29 -6.43 8.78
N ASN A 16 16.43 -6.88 8.28
CA ASN A 16 17.73 -6.32 8.62
C ASN A 16 17.81 -4.84 8.23
N GLY A 17 17.24 -4.44 7.08
CA GLY A 17 17.19 -3.04 6.67
C GLY A 17 16.39 -2.17 7.65
N PHE A 18 15.25 -2.67 8.16
CA PHE A 18 14.47 -1.95 9.17
C PHE A 18 15.17 -1.87 10.53
N GLU A 19 15.81 -2.96 10.95
CA GLU A 19 16.63 -2.97 12.16
C GLU A 19 17.75 -1.92 12.10
N ASN A 20 18.54 -1.94 11.02
CA ASN A 20 19.74 -1.09 10.90
C ASN A 20 19.42 0.40 10.69
N ARG A 21 18.32 0.73 9.99
CA ARG A 21 17.99 2.13 9.65
C ARG A 21 17.00 2.77 10.63
N TRP A 22 16.06 1.99 11.12
CA TRP A 22 14.89 2.46 11.84
C TRP A 22 14.82 1.95 13.29
N ASN A 23 15.80 1.13 13.71
CA ASN A 23 15.80 0.47 15.03
C ASN A 23 14.49 -0.31 15.27
N PHE A 24 13.98 -0.95 14.22
CA PHE A 24 12.71 -1.66 14.23
C PHE A 24 12.94 -3.14 13.83
N PRO A 25 13.47 -3.95 14.76
CA PRO A 25 13.89 -5.32 14.48
C PRO A 25 12.72 -6.23 14.10
N GLY A 26 12.96 -7.15 13.17
CA GLY A 26 11.97 -8.14 12.70
C GLY A 26 10.88 -7.59 11.77
N CYS A 27 10.93 -6.32 11.38
CA CYS A 27 9.95 -5.72 10.50
C CYS A 27 10.21 -6.04 9.02
N CYS A 28 9.34 -6.83 8.41
CA CYS A 28 9.47 -7.23 7.01
C CYS A 28 8.90 -6.19 6.02
N GLY A 29 8.44 -5.03 6.48
CA GLY A 29 7.83 -4.01 5.62
C GLY A 29 6.85 -3.13 6.36
N SER A 30 6.56 -1.98 5.76
CA SER A 30 5.52 -1.05 6.23
C SER A 30 4.39 -1.01 5.20
N ILE A 31 3.16 -1.12 5.68
CA ILE A 31 1.96 -1.14 4.84
C ILE A 31 1.12 0.09 5.16
N ASP A 32 0.63 0.75 4.12
CA ASP A 32 -0.33 1.84 4.26
C ASP A 32 -1.30 1.89 3.07
N SER A 33 -2.47 2.48 3.32
CA SER A 33 -3.51 2.72 2.33
C SER A 33 -3.65 4.22 2.06
N LYS A 34 -4.03 4.59 0.83
CA LYS A 34 -4.26 5.99 0.47
C LYS A 34 -5.38 6.12 -0.54
N HIS A 35 -6.38 6.94 -0.20
CA HIS A 35 -7.39 7.36 -1.17
C HIS A 35 -6.77 8.27 -2.24
N ILE A 36 -6.92 7.88 -3.50
CA ILE A 36 -6.59 8.66 -4.68
C ILE A 36 -7.88 9.16 -5.28
N ASN A 37 -8.01 10.48 -5.44
CA ASN A 37 -9.18 11.09 -6.05
C ASN A 37 -9.29 10.69 -7.52
N ILE A 38 -10.49 10.31 -7.93
CA ILE A 38 -10.80 9.93 -9.31
C ILE A 38 -12.05 10.68 -9.79
N LEU A 39 -12.22 10.72 -11.11
CA LEU A 39 -13.53 11.04 -11.68
C LEU A 39 -14.49 9.88 -11.43
N CYS A 40 -15.77 10.19 -11.23
CA CYS A 40 -16.81 9.17 -11.05
C CYS A 40 -16.76 8.14 -12.19
N PRO A 41 -16.45 6.86 -11.91
CA PRO A 41 -16.47 5.83 -12.94
C PRO A 41 -17.89 5.61 -13.46
N GLN A 42 -18.04 5.37 -14.77
CA GLN A 42 -19.35 5.11 -15.37
C GLN A 42 -20.04 3.93 -14.68
N HIS A 43 -21.34 4.05 -14.43
CA HIS A 43 -22.17 3.01 -13.81
C HIS A 43 -21.73 2.54 -12.42
N SER A 44 -20.91 3.33 -11.70
CA SER A 44 -20.39 2.95 -10.37
C SER A 44 -21.23 3.44 -9.19
N HIS A 45 -22.34 4.14 -9.44
CA HIS A 45 -23.18 4.77 -8.40
C HIS A 45 -22.34 5.45 -7.30
N SER A 46 -22.36 4.93 -6.08
CA SER A 46 -21.62 5.44 -4.92
C SER A 46 -20.43 4.57 -4.53
N ASP A 47 -20.07 3.56 -5.33
CA ASP A 47 -19.04 2.57 -5.00
C ASP A 47 -17.67 3.20 -4.84
N PHE A 48 -17.36 4.28 -5.55
CA PHE A 48 -16.11 4.99 -5.33
C PHE A 48 -16.28 6.24 -4.45
N TYR A 49 -17.49 6.51 -3.96
CA TYR A 49 -17.78 7.72 -3.20
C TYR A 49 -17.42 7.51 -1.72
N ASN A 50 -16.35 8.15 -1.28
CA ASN A 50 -15.84 7.99 0.09
C ASN A 50 -16.61 8.87 1.10
N TYR A 51 -16.34 8.66 2.39
CA TYR A 51 -16.98 9.43 3.47
C TYR A 51 -16.62 10.92 3.48
N LYS A 52 -15.53 11.31 2.79
CA LYS A 52 -15.07 12.70 2.63
C LYS A 52 -15.77 13.43 1.47
N GLY A 53 -16.79 12.82 0.87
CA GLY A 53 -17.65 13.46 -0.12
C GLY A 53 -17.04 13.56 -1.52
N HIS A 54 -16.11 12.68 -1.89
CA HIS A 54 -15.55 12.64 -3.24
C HIS A 54 -15.33 11.21 -3.73
N PHE A 55 -15.24 11.05 -5.05
CA PHE A 55 -14.90 9.77 -5.66
C PHE A 55 -13.40 9.49 -5.50
N SER A 56 -13.07 8.31 -5.01
CA SER A 56 -11.68 7.86 -4.83
C SER A 56 -11.55 6.36 -5.09
N THR A 57 -10.35 5.93 -5.43
CA THR A 57 -9.94 4.52 -5.33
C THR A 57 -8.84 4.40 -4.28
N VAL A 58 -8.71 3.23 -3.66
CA VAL A 58 -7.66 2.98 -2.67
C VAL A 58 -6.40 2.48 -3.38
N LEU A 59 -5.28 3.12 -3.09
CA LEU A 59 -3.93 2.60 -3.31
C LEU A 59 -3.48 1.94 -2.01
N PHE A 60 -3.09 0.68 -2.08
CA PHE A 60 -2.52 -0.06 -0.98
C PHE A 60 -1.07 -0.40 -1.33
N ALA A 61 -0.13 -0.08 -0.44
CA ALA A 61 1.29 -0.27 -0.73
C ALA A 61 2.04 -0.88 0.45
N LEU A 62 2.92 -1.82 0.12
CA LEU A 62 3.98 -2.31 0.99
C LEU A 62 5.29 -1.68 0.57
N VAL A 63 6.01 -1.07 1.50
CA VAL A 63 7.34 -0.50 1.29
C VAL A 63 8.39 -1.16 2.17
N ASP A 64 9.63 -1.21 1.69
CA ASP A 64 10.77 -1.62 2.50
C ASP A 64 11.43 -0.43 3.24
N SER A 65 12.48 -0.74 3.99
CA SER A 65 13.24 0.21 4.79
C SER A 65 14.00 1.27 3.98
N ASN A 66 14.09 1.12 2.65
CA ASN A 66 14.67 2.09 1.72
C ASN A 66 13.60 2.94 1.02
N TYR A 67 12.34 2.89 1.49
CA TYR A 67 11.20 3.56 0.87
C TYR A 67 10.86 3.04 -0.54
N CYS A 68 11.33 1.83 -0.87
CA CYS A 68 11.02 1.20 -2.16
C CYS A 68 9.72 0.41 -2.07
N PHE A 69 8.82 0.61 -3.04
CA PHE A 69 7.61 -0.20 -3.16
C PHE A 69 7.95 -1.66 -3.47
N ARG A 70 7.42 -2.56 -2.63
CA ARG A 70 7.52 -4.02 -2.80
C ARG A 70 6.24 -4.61 -3.36
N TYR A 71 5.10 -4.07 -2.95
CA TYR A 71 3.79 -4.42 -3.47
C TYR A 71 2.96 -3.15 -3.61
N ILE A 72 2.18 -3.09 -4.68
CA ILE A 72 1.20 -2.02 -4.92
C ILE A 72 -0.05 -2.71 -5.46
N ASP A 73 -1.18 -2.41 -4.85
CA ASP A 73 -2.51 -2.71 -5.38
C ASP A 73 -3.31 -1.42 -5.53
N VAL A 74 -3.98 -1.26 -6.67
CA VAL A 74 -4.76 -0.05 -7.00
C VAL A 74 -6.04 -0.47 -7.69
N GLY A 75 -7.16 0.11 -7.26
CA GLY A 75 -8.46 -0.15 -7.88
C GLY A 75 -9.53 -0.61 -6.90
N ALA A 76 -9.17 -0.82 -5.63
CA ALA A 76 -10.13 -1.10 -4.59
C ALA A 76 -11.15 0.06 -4.45
N ASN A 77 -12.37 -0.35 -4.05
CA ASN A 77 -13.54 0.50 -3.90
C ASN A 77 -13.29 1.65 -2.90
N GLY A 78 -13.65 2.87 -3.28
CA GLY A 78 -13.41 4.08 -2.49
C GLY A 78 -14.23 4.23 -1.20
N ARG A 79 -15.25 3.39 -0.99
CA ARG A 79 -16.00 3.31 0.28
C ARG A 79 -15.28 2.50 1.34
N VAL A 80 -14.25 1.74 0.97
CA VAL A 80 -13.42 1.03 1.94
C VAL A 80 -12.76 2.08 2.83
N ASN A 81 -12.85 1.87 4.14
CA ASN A 81 -12.18 2.74 5.10
C ASN A 81 -10.67 2.49 5.05
N ASP A 82 -9.92 3.52 5.42
CA ASP A 82 -8.51 3.41 5.78
C ASP A 82 -8.33 2.50 7.01
#